data_AF-A0A6G7K7H5-F1
#
_entry.id   AF-A0A6G7K7H5-F1
#
_cell.length_a   1.000
_cell.length_b   1.000
_cell.length_c   1.000
_cell.angle_alpha   90.00
_cell.angle_beta   90.00
_cell.angle_gamma   90.00
#
_symmetry.space_group_name_H-M   'P 1'
#
loop_
_entity.id
_entity.type
_entity.pdbx_description
1 polymer ?
#
loop_
_entity_poly.entity_id
_entity_poly.type
_entity_poly.pdbx_seq_one_letter_code
_entity_poly.pdbx_strand_id
1 'polypeptide(L)'
;MTTTDELRYIQAFARIIGVKEDAAIEYAERKGLNALVDNATQLLSTPVQREKHQAFLDLYRMSSTINTRNPIINSPEKASSYFHSVMDEIYDKEAFVVAFLNTKNRIIDHEVVSIGTINSSLVHPREVFRNAIINKANAVILCHNHPSGDLLTIV
;
A
#
# COMPACT_ATOMS: atom_id res chain seq x y z
N MET A 1 12.89 14.68 23.86
CA MET A 1 13.78 13.60 23.41
C MET A 1 13.16 12.99 22.18
N THR A 2 13.85 13.14 21.05
CA THR A 2 13.46 12.61 19.74
C THR A 2 13.48 11.08 19.80
N THR A 3 12.41 10.42 19.36
CA THR A 3 12.37 8.95 19.33
C THR A 3 13.36 8.40 18.30
N THR A 4 13.76 7.14 18.42
CA THR A 4 14.67 6.48 17.47
C THR A 4 14.15 6.58 16.02
N ASP A 5 12.83 6.48 15.82
CA ASP A 5 12.22 6.56 14.50
C ASP A 5 12.17 8.00 13.97
N GLU A 6 11.90 8.99 14.83
CA GLU A 6 11.99 10.41 14.45
C GLU A 6 13.42 10.80 14.06
N LEU A 7 14.43 10.33 14.79
CA LEU A 7 15.82 10.62 14.45
C LEU A 7 16.20 10.04 13.08
N ARG A 8 15.81 8.79 12.81
CA ARG A 8 16.00 8.15 11.50
C ARG A 8 15.30 8.93 10.38
N TYR A 9 14.10 9.42 10.64
CA TYR A 9 13.35 10.24 9.68
C TYR A 9 14.10 11.54 9.37
N ILE A 10 14.56 12.26 10.39
CA ILE A 10 15.30 13.53 10.24
C ILE A 10 16.58 13.31 9.44
N GLN A 11 17.34 12.25 9.73
CA GLN A 11 18.55 11.90 8.99
C GLN A 11 18.26 11.55 7.53
N ALA A 12 17.20 10.78 7.27
CA ALA A 12 16.77 10.46 5.91
C ALA A 12 16.38 11.72 5.13
N PHE A 13 15.57 12.60 5.75
CA PHE A 13 15.24 13.91 5.19
C PHE A 13 16.50 14.69 4.83
N ALA A 14 17.44 14.82 5.76
CA ALA A 14 18.67 15.57 5.55
C ALA A 14 19.49 15.05 4.36
N ARG A 15 19.61 13.72 4.21
CA ARG A 15 20.31 13.08 3.08
C ARG A 15 19.61 13.29 1.75
N ILE A 16 18.28 13.13 1.73
CA ILE A 16 17.49 13.31 0.51
C ILE A 16 17.65 14.75 0.02
N ILE A 17 17.33 15.72 0.88
CA ILE A 17 17.36 17.15 0.55
C ILE A 17 18.79 17.64 0.30
N GLY A 18 19.79 17.04 0.96
CA GLY A 18 21.19 17.44 0.89
C GLY A 18 21.52 18.59 1.84
N VAL A 19 20.94 18.57 3.05
CA VAL A 19 21.27 19.50 4.15
C VAL A 19 22.11 18.78 5.21
N LYS A 20 22.84 19.53 6.05
CA LYS A 20 23.61 18.93 7.15
C LYS A 20 22.66 18.26 8.15
N GLU A 21 22.96 17.03 8.55
CA GLU A 21 22.15 16.28 9.53
C GLU A 21 21.98 17.05 10.83
N ASP A 22 23.06 17.62 11.39
CA ASP A 22 23.01 18.40 12.64
C ASP A 22 22.05 19.60 12.54
N ALA A 23 22.03 20.29 11.39
CA ALA A 23 21.15 21.44 11.17
C ALA A 23 19.67 21.02 11.06
N ALA A 24 19.39 19.87 10.44
CA ALA A 24 18.04 19.32 10.38
C ALA A 24 17.56 18.83 11.74
N ILE A 25 18.44 18.22 12.54
CA ILE A 25 18.17 17.79 13.92
C ILE A 25 17.85 19.01 14.78
N GLU A 26 18.73 20.02 14.81
CA GLU A 26 18.51 21.25 15.57
C GLU A 26 17.20 21.94 15.17
N TYR A 27 16.91 21.98 13.86
CA TYR A 27 15.66 22.55 13.36
C TYR A 27 14.44 21.78 13.86
N ALA A 28 14.46 20.45 13.77
CA ALA A 28 13.37 19.59 14.22
C ALA A 28 13.18 19.63 15.73
N GLU A 29 14.25 19.71 16.52
CA GLU A 29 14.18 19.88 17.98
C GLU A 29 13.56 21.22 18.35
N ARG A 30 13.86 22.28 17.61
CA ARG A 30 13.38 23.64 17.88
C ARG A 30 11.96 23.92 17.35
N LYS A 31 11.61 23.38 16.18
CA LYS A 31 10.37 23.71 15.45
C LYS A 31 9.41 22.53 15.30
N GLY A 32 9.84 21.32 15.63
CA GLY A 32 9.09 20.09 15.46
C GLY A 32 9.28 19.45 14.08
N LEU A 33 9.00 18.15 14.02
CA LEU A 33 9.15 17.34 12.81
C LEU A 33 8.23 17.82 11.66
N ASN A 34 6.99 18.20 11.96
CA ASN A 34 6.07 18.73 10.94
C ASN A 34 6.62 20.01 10.28
N ALA A 35 7.28 20.88 11.05
CA ALA A 35 7.90 22.07 10.49
C ALA A 35 9.11 21.74 9.60
N LEU A 36 9.86 20.66 9.90
CA LEU A 36 10.94 20.16 9.05
C LEU A 36 10.38 19.66 7.70
N VAL A 37 9.22 19.01 7.71
CA VAL A 37 8.56 18.54 6.50
C VAL A 37 7.99 19.69 5.70
N ASP A 38 7.14 20.52 6.30
CA ASP A 38 6.31 21.49 5.58
C ASP A 38 7.04 22.81 5.29
N ASN A 39 7.97 23.21 6.16
CA ASN A 39 8.50 24.57 6.21
C ASN A 39 10.02 24.62 6.40
N ALA A 40 10.77 23.76 5.69
CA ALA A 40 12.22 23.70 5.79
C ALA A 40 12.98 24.83 5.09
N THR A 41 12.33 25.85 4.54
CA THR A 41 12.94 26.89 3.68
C THR A 41 14.21 27.51 4.27
N GLN A 42 14.30 27.64 5.59
CA GLN A 42 15.48 28.17 6.30
C GLN A 42 16.73 27.29 6.20
N LEU A 43 16.56 25.99 5.92
CA LEU A 43 17.65 25.03 5.72
C LEU A 43 18.11 24.96 4.25
N LEU A 44 17.32 25.50 3.31
CA LEU A 44 17.51 25.31 1.87
C LEU A 44 18.34 26.45 1.28
N SER A 45 19.65 26.29 1.31
CA SER A 45 20.61 27.28 0.79
C SER A 45 20.72 27.33 -0.74
N THR A 46 20.36 26.26 -1.46
CA THR A 46 20.55 26.12 -2.92
C THR A 46 19.24 25.89 -3.67
N PRO A 47 19.18 26.22 -4.99
CA PRO A 47 18.02 25.87 -5.82
C PRO A 47 17.73 24.36 -5.85
N VAL A 48 18.78 23.53 -5.89
CA VAL A 48 18.66 22.06 -5.89
C VAL A 48 18.01 21.55 -4.60
N GLN A 49 18.38 22.09 -3.45
CA GLN A 49 17.75 21.73 -2.17
C GLN A 49 16.25 22.09 -2.15
N ARG A 50 15.88 23.24 -2.74
CA ARG A 50 14.49 23.67 -2.86
C ARG A 50 13.67 22.75 -3.76
N GLU A 51 14.22 22.37 -4.91
CA GLU A 51 13.58 21.42 -5.84
C GLU A 51 13.39 20.05 -5.19
N LYS A 52 14.42 19.53 -4.50
CA LYS A 52 14.33 18.26 -3.78
C LYS A 52 13.31 18.30 -2.64
N HIS A 53 13.21 19.43 -1.93
CA HIS A 53 12.21 19.62 -0.87
C HIS A 53 10.80 19.64 -1.44
N GLN A 54 10.60 20.30 -2.58
CA GLN A 54 9.32 20.27 -3.29
C GLN A 54 8.94 18.85 -3.72
N ALA A 55 9.87 18.12 -4.35
CA ALA A 55 9.63 16.72 -4.75
C ALA A 55 9.35 15.81 -3.53
N PHE A 56 10.04 16.02 -2.41
CA PHE A 56 9.78 15.33 -1.16
C PHE A 56 8.37 15.63 -0.63
N LEU A 57 7.92 16.88 -0.66
CA LEU A 57 6.58 17.27 -0.25
C LEU A 57 5.49 16.62 -1.11
N ASP A 58 5.69 16.59 -2.42
CA ASP A 58 4.77 15.96 -3.36
C ASP A 58 4.66 14.45 -3.05
N LEU A 59 5.79 13.77 -2.87
CA LEU A 59 5.83 12.37 -2.47
C LEU A 59 5.17 12.14 -1.10
N TYR A 60 5.47 12.98 -0.11
CA TYR A 60 4.90 12.86 1.24
C TYR A 60 3.36 12.98 1.20
N ARG A 61 2.84 13.96 0.46
CA ARG A 61 1.40 14.15 0.27
C ARG A 61 0.77 12.98 -0.48
N MET A 62 1.37 12.51 -1.57
CA MET A 62 0.91 11.32 -2.31
C MET A 62 0.98 10.05 -1.45
N SER A 63 1.99 9.94 -0.58
CA SER A 63 2.15 8.78 0.30
C SER A 63 1.03 8.66 1.33
N SER A 64 0.41 9.78 1.73
CA SER A 64 -0.77 9.75 2.59
C SER A 64 -1.97 9.06 1.94
N THR A 65 -2.05 9.10 0.59
CA THR A 65 -3.03 8.39 -0.21
C THR A 65 -2.67 6.90 -0.35
N ILE A 66 -1.38 6.57 -0.35
CA ILE A 66 -0.87 5.20 -0.29
C ILE A 66 -1.13 4.57 1.10
N ASN A 67 -1.18 5.40 2.16
CA ASN A 67 -1.36 4.98 3.55
C ASN A 67 -2.82 4.71 3.96
N THR A 68 -3.63 4.14 3.05
CA THR A 68 -4.87 3.53 3.50
C THR A 68 -4.51 2.23 4.21
N ARG A 69 -4.69 2.18 5.53
CA ARG A 69 -4.67 0.90 6.25
C ARG A 69 -5.55 -0.06 5.47
N ASN A 70 -5.00 -1.20 5.02
CA ASN A 70 -5.72 -2.23 4.27
C ASN A 70 -7.16 -2.40 4.79
N PRO A 71 -8.18 -2.52 3.92
CA PRO A 71 -9.57 -2.45 4.34
C PRO A 71 -9.95 -3.57 5.31
N ILE A 72 -10.88 -3.27 6.23
CA ILE A 72 -11.58 -4.29 7.02
C ILE A 72 -12.80 -4.73 6.21
N ILE A 73 -12.86 -6.02 5.90
CA ILE A 73 -13.95 -6.64 5.16
C ILE A 73 -14.96 -7.20 6.15
N ASN A 74 -16.12 -6.57 6.24
CA ASN A 74 -17.20 -6.97 7.15
C ASN A 74 -18.57 -7.06 6.46
N SER A 75 -18.60 -7.02 5.12
CA SER A 75 -19.79 -7.26 4.31
C SER A 75 -19.40 -7.73 2.90
N PRO A 76 -20.29 -8.43 2.18
CA PRO A 76 -20.06 -8.82 0.79
C PRO A 76 -19.78 -7.63 -0.14
N GLU A 77 -20.42 -6.48 0.09
CA GLU A 77 -20.25 -5.27 -0.72
C GLU A 77 -18.83 -4.74 -0.60
N LYS A 78 -18.27 -4.70 0.62
CA LYS A 78 -16.86 -4.31 0.81
C LYS A 78 -15.89 -5.29 0.18
N ALA A 79 -16.19 -6.60 0.23
CA ALA A 79 -15.39 -7.60 -0.45
C ALA A 79 -15.41 -7.35 -1.96
N SER A 80 -16.61 -7.18 -2.55
CA SER A 80 -16.78 -6.89 -3.97
C SER A 80 -16.06 -5.61 -4.42
N SER A 81 -16.17 -4.52 -3.65
CA SER A 81 -15.46 -3.27 -3.95
C SER A 81 -13.94 -3.44 -3.89
N TYR A 82 -13.44 -4.18 -2.88
CA TYR A 82 -12.02 -4.48 -2.77
C TYR A 82 -11.54 -5.31 -3.98
N PHE A 83 -12.25 -6.37 -4.34
CA PHE A 83 -11.90 -7.22 -5.46
C PHE A 83 -12.01 -6.53 -6.83
N HIS A 84 -12.97 -5.62 -7.01
CA HIS A 84 -13.01 -4.74 -8.19
C HIS A 84 -11.72 -3.92 -8.31
N SER A 85 -11.26 -3.29 -7.22
CA SER A 85 -10.02 -2.52 -7.25
C SER A 85 -8.77 -3.37 -7.53
N VAL A 86 -8.78 -4.64 -7.12
CA VAL A 86 -7.66 -5.57 -7.35
C VAL A 86 -7.65 -6.08 -8.79
N MET A 87 -8.81 -6.23 -9.42
CA MET A 87 -8.94 -6.82 -10.76
C MET A 87 -9.04 -5.80 -11.89
N ASP A 88 -8.85 -4.50 -11.60
CA ASP A 88 -9.04 -3.41 -12.58
C ASP A 88 -8.18 -3.57 -13.84
N GLU A 89 -6.99 -4.16 -13.72
CA GLU A 89 -6.08 -4.39 -14.86
C GLU A 89 -6.31 -5.74 -15.60
N ILE A 90 -7.18 -6.62 -15.09
CA ILE A 90 -7.38 -7.99 -15.60
C ILE A 90 -8.85 -8.38 -15.77
N TYR A 91 -9.76 -7.40 -15.79
CA TYR A 91 -11.21 -7.62 -15.86
C TYR A 91 -11.68 -8.30 -17.16
N ASP A 92 -10.86 -8.26 -18.22
CA ASP A 92 -11.15 -8.83 -19.54
C ASP A 92 -10.91 -10.35 -19.63
N LYS A 93 -10.34 -10.94 -18.57
CA LYS A 93 -10.05 -12.38 -18.46
C LYS A 93 -10.72 -12.96 -17.23
N GLU A 94 -11.05 -14.25 -17.26
CA GLU A 94 -11.41 -14.93 -16.02
C GLU A 94 -10.20 -15.02 -15.11
N ALA A 95 -10.32 -14.52 -13.89
CA ALA A 95 -9.29 -14.58 -12.87
C ALA A 95 -9.87 -15.18 -11.60
N PHE A 96 -9.05 -15.94 -10.89
CA PHE A 96 -9.33 -16.42 -9.56
C PHE A 96 -8.35 -15.78 -8.59
N VAL A 97 -8.88 -14.94 -7.72
CA VAL A 97 -8.12 -14.12 -6.77
C VAL A 97 -8.47 -14.51 -5.35
N VAL A 98 -7.46 -14.58 -4.50
CA VAL A 98 -7.62 -14.89 -3.08
C VAL A 98 -7.13 -13.70 -2.27
N ALA A 99 -7.98 -13.20 -1.38
CA ALA A 99 -7.59 -12.22 -0.39
C ALA A 99 -7.31 -12.92 0.95
N PHE A 100 -6.22 -12.54 1.60
CA PHE A 100 -5.78 -13.06 2.89
C PHE A 100 -6.14 -12.07 3.99
N LEU A 101 -6.72 -12.55 5.09
CA LEU A 101 -7.24 -11.70 6.17
C LEU A 101 -6.60 -12.05 7.51
N ASN A 102 -6.40 -11.05 8.36
CA ASN A 102 -6.05 -11.26 9.77
C ASN A 102 -7.28 -11.50 10.66
N THR A 103 -7.06 -11.67 11.96
CA THR A 103 -8.12 -11.94 12.97
C THR A 103 -9.16 -10.82 13.12
N LYS A 104 -8.92 -9.63 12.58
CA LYS A 104 -9.86 -8.49 12.56
C LYS A 104 -10.54 -8.31 11.20
N ASN A 105 -10.51 -9.35 10.36
CA ASN A 105 -10.96 -9.33 8.97
C ASN A 105 -10.33 -8.21 8.13
N ARG A 106 -9.11 -7.79 8.47
CA ARG A 106 -8.37 -6.82 7.68
C ARG A 106 -7.58 -7.55 6.61
N ILE A 107 -7.65 -7.07 5.37
CA ILE A 107 -6.79 -7.54 4.30
C ILE A 107 -5.33 -7.41 4.73
N ILE A 108 -4.55 -8.46 4.58
CA ILE A 108 -3.10 -8.44 4.79
C ILE A 108 -2.36 -8.52 3.46
N ASP A 109 -2.88 -9.29 2.52
CA ASP A 109 -2.36 -9.43 1.16
C ASP A 109 -3.43 -10.06 0.24
N HIS A 110 -3.17 -10.15 -1.05
CA HIS A 110 -3.98 -10.89 -2.02
C HIS A 110 -3.11 -11.51 -3.11
N GLU A 111 -3.65 -12.50 -3.82
CA GLU A 111 -2.94 -13.15 -4.90
C GLU A 111 -3.88 -13.61 -6.01
N VAL A 112 -3.45 -13.41 -7.25
CA VAL A 112 -4.06 -14.01 -8.43
C VAL A 112 -3.56 -15.44 -8.55
N VAL A 113 -4.38 -16.41 -8.13
CA VAL A 113 -4.01 -17.83 -8.11
C VAL A 113 -4.08 -18.44 -9.50
N SER A 114 -4.99 -17.97 -10.34
CA SER A 114 -5.09 -18.40 -11.72
C SER A 114 -5.68 -17.30 -12.59
N ILE A 115 -5.07 -17.12 -13.76
CA ILE A 115 -5.65 -16.35 -14.87
C ILE A 115 -6.06 -17.40 -15.90
N GLY A 116 -7.36 -17.58 -16.03
CA GLY A 116 -7.99 -18.51 -16.93
C GLY A 116 -8.01 -18.02 -18.38
N THR A 117 -8.72 -18.78 -19.19
CA THR A 117 -9.14 -18.34 -20.53
C THR A 117 -10.50 -17.65 -20.44
N ILE A 118 -11.27 -17.56 -21.53
CA ILE A 118 -12.60 -16.95 -21.51
C ILE A 118 -13.63 -17.80 -20.74
N ASN A 119 -13.38 -19.11 -20.55
CA ASN A 119 -14.40 -20.07 -20.08
C ASN A 119 -13.97 -20.99 -18.92
N SER A 120 -12.73 -20.89 -18.44
CA SER A 120 -12.31 -21.66 -17.26
C SER A 120 -11.00 -21.17 -16.68
N SER A 121 -10.85 -21.31 -15.36
CA SER A 121 -9.63 -21.08 -14.60
C SER A 121 -9.35 -22.29 -13.70
N LEU A 122 -8.15 -22.88 -13.78
CA LEU A 122 -7.80 -24.06 -12.97
C LEU A 122 -7.27 -23.61 -11.60
N VAL A 123 -7.96 -24.00 -10.52
CA VAL A 123 -7.56 -23.65 -9.16
C VAL A 123 -7.21 -24.90 -8.38
N HIS A 124 -5.96 -25.00 -7.94
CA HIS A 124 -5.53 -26.08 -7.06
C HIS A 124 -5.49 -25.59 -5.60
N PRO A 125 -6.17 -26.25 -4.63
CA PRO A 125 -6.19 -25.81 -3.23
C PRO A 125 -4.81 -25.60 -2.61
N ARG A 126 -3.81 -26.40 -3.03
CA ARG A 126 -2.40 -26.21 -2.65
C ARG A 126 -1.88 -24.79 -2.90
N GLU A 127 -2.22 -24.17 -4.03
CA GLU A 127 -1.76 -22.81 -4.34
C GLU A 127 -2.46 -21.78 -3.44
N VAL A 128 -3.78 -21.92 -3.26
CA VAL A 128 -4.58 -21.09 -2.34
C VAL A 128 -4.04 -21.13 -0.91
N PHE A 129 -3.88 -22.34 -0.36
CA PHE A 129 -3.54 -22.49 1.06
C PHE A 129 -2.06 -22.31 1.36
N ARG A 130 -1.15 -22.58 0.41
CA ARG A 130 0.28 -22.31 0.58
C ARG A 130 0.51 -20.84 0.92
N ASN A 131 -0.08 -19.95 0.14
CA ASN A 131 0.14 -18.53 0.30
C ASN A 131 -0.66 -17.95 1.47
N ALA A 132 -1.82 -18.52 1.81
CA ALA A 132 -2.50 -18.23 3.07
C ALA A 132 -1.63 -18.54 4.30
N ILE A 133 -0.92 -19.69 4.29
CA ILE A 133 -0.03 -20.11 5.38
C ILE A 133 1.20 -19.19 5.46
N ILE A 134 1.85 -18.89 4.33
CA ILE A 134 3.00 -17.99 4.27
C ILE A 134 2.65 -16.60 4.82
N ASN A 135 1.47 -16.09 4.45
CA ASN A 135 0.94 -14.82 4.92
C ASN A 135 0.39 -14.85 6.37
N LYS A 136 0.38 -16.02 7.02
CA LYS A 136 -0.20 -16.20 8.37
C LYS A 136 -1.67 -15.71 8.44
N ALA A 137 -2.42 -16.00 7.38
CA ALA A 137 -3.82 -15.63 7.27
C ALA A 137 -4.68 -16.36 8.31
N ASN A 138 -5.59 -15.63 8.95
CA ASN A 138 -6.63 -16.19 9.80
C ASN A 138 -7.84 -16.68 8.96
N ALA A 139 -8.12 -16.00 7.85
CA ALA A 139 -9.20 -16.34 6.94
C ALA A 139 -8.83 -15.95 5.50
N VAL A 140 -9.56 -16.52 4.54
CA VAL A 140 -9.43 -16.19 3.11
C VAL A 140 -10.79 -15.83 2.53
N ILE A 141 -10.80 -14.95 1.53
CA ILE A 141 -11.95 -14.71 0.66
C ILE A 141 -11.54 -15.06 -0.76
N LEU A 142 -12.37 -15.84 -1.45
CA LEU A 142 -12.16 -16.26 -2.82
C LEU A 142 -13.02 -15.39 -3.73
N CYS A 143 -12.44 -14.92 -4.83
CA CYS A 143 -13.16 -14.17 -5.84
C CYS A 143 -12.86 -14.77 -7.21
N HIS A 144 -13.90 -14.92 -8.02
CA HIS A 144 -13.80 -15.18 -9.44
C HIS A 144 -14.61 -14.11 -10.18
N ASN A 145 -14.12 -13.69 -11.34
CA ASN A 145 -14.86 -12.83 -12.26
C ASN A 145 -15.18 -13.60 -13.55
N HIS A 146 -16.35 -13.31 -14.12
CA HIS A 146 -16.70 -13.69 -15.48
C HIS A 146 -16.78 -12.41 -16.32
N PRO A 147 -15.91 -12.22 -17.33
CA PRO A 147 -15.96 -11.06 -18.22
C PRO A 147 -17.32 -10.87 -18.92
N SER A 148 -18.11 -11.95 -19.05
CA SER A 148 -19.46 -11.92 -19.61
C SER A 148 -20.48 -11.17 -18.74
N GLY A 149 -20.19 -10.97 -17.45
CA GLY A 149 -21.12 -10.42 -16.47
C GLY A 149 -22.18 -11.41 -15.97
N ASP A 150 -22.16 -12.66 -16.43
CA ASP A 150 -23.02 -13.72 -15.90
C ASP A 150 -22.42 -14.32 -14.62
N LEU A 151 -23.22 -14.36 -13.55
CA LEU A 151 -22.83 -14.87 -12.23
C LEU A 151 -23.26 -16.32 -12.00
N LEU A 152 -24.01 -16.93 -12.93
CA LEU A 152 -24.60 -18.27 -12.76
C LEU A 152 -23.74 -19.41 -13.31
N THR A 153 -22.75 -19.13 -14.15
CA THR A 153 -21.92 -20.15 -14.79
C THR A 153 -20.68 -20.45 -13.94
N ILE A 154 -20.82 -21.30 -12.92
CA ILE A 154 -19.67 -21.75 -12.09
C ILE A 154 -18.96 -22.91 -12.80
N VAL A 155 -17.62 -22.88 -12.81
CA VAL A 155 -16.73 -24.00 -13.19
C VAL A 155 -16.79 -25.12 -12.16
#